data_AF-A0A2X1MG73-F1
#
_entry.id   AF-A0A2X1MG73-F1
#
_cell.length_a   1.000
_cell.length_b   1.000
_cell.length_c   1.000
_cell.angle_alpha   90.00
_cell.angle_beta   90.00
_cell.angle_gamma   90.00
#
_symmetry.space_group_name_H-M   'P 1'
#
loop_
_entity.id
_entity.type
_entity.pdbx_description
1 polymer ?
#
loop_
_entity_poly.entity_id
_entity_poly.type
_entity_poly.pdbx_seq_one_letter_code
_entity_poly.pdbx_strand_id
1 'polypeptide(L)' 'MIRHVAYMGPQYEVTVEWHGQEILLQVNATRLQPDVGEQYYLEIHPYGMFVLADAA' A
#
# COMPACT_ATOMS: atom_id res chain seq x y z
N MET A 1 -4.33 -0.98 8.83
CA MET A 1 -3.64 0.09 9.60
C MET A 1 -2.21 0.19 9.11
N ILE A 2 -1.64 1.40 9.06
CA ILE A 2 -0.24 1.59 8.65
C ILE A 2 0.72 1.10 9.75
N ARG A 3 1.67 0.23 9.36
CA ARG A 3 2.68 -0.38 10.24
C ARG A 3 4.06 0.24 10.04
N HIS A 4 4.43 0.58 8.81
CA HIS A 4 5.71 1.18 8.48
C HIS A 4 5.55 2.22 7.37
N VAL A 5 6.34 3.28 7.44
CA VAL A 5 6.44 4.33 6.41
C VAL A 5 7.91 4.64 6.16
N ALA A 6 8.33 4.60 4.91
CA ALA A 6 9.66 5.02 4.46
C ALA A 6 9.54 6.10 3.38
N TYR A 7 10.20 7.24 3.57
CA TYR A 7 10.24 8.32 2.58
C TYR A 7 11.34 8.07 1.55
N MET A 8 10.95 8.03 0.28
CA MET A 8 11.84 7.68 -0.84
C MET A 8 12.03 8.83 -1.83
N GLY A 9 11.70 10.07 -1.47
CA GLY A 9 11.76 11.24 -2.35
C GLY A 9 10.38 11.55 -2.96
N PRO A 10 10.10 11.19 -4.23
CA PRO A 10 8.79 11.48 -4.84
C PRO A 10 7.64 10.63 -4.28
N GLN A 11 7.96 9.59 -3.50
CA GLN A 11 6.99 8.63 -2.99
C GLN A 11 7.34 8.15 -1.58
N TYR A 12 6.35 7.59 -0.90
CA TYR A 12 6.50 6.80 0.31
C TYR A 12 6.31 5.32 -0.02
N GLU A 13 7.12 4.46 0.59
CA GLU A 13 6.81 3.04 0.72
C GLU A 13 6.10 2.82 2.06
N VAL A 14 4.93 2.20 2.00
CA VAL A 14 4.04 2.03 3.14
C VAL A 14 3.69 0.57 3.28
N THR A 15 3.92 0.02 4.46
CA THR A 15 3.49 -1.34 4.82
C THR A 15 2.23 -1.25 5.65
N VAL A 16 1.20 -1.99 5.23
CA VAL A 16 -0.09 -2.05 5.93
C VAL A 16 -0.47 -3.48 6.24
N GLU A 17 -1.18 -3.67 7.35
CA GLU A 17 -1.92 -4.90 7.61
C GLU A 17 -3.36 -4.73 7.09
N TRP A 18 -3.77 -5.62 6.19
CA TRP A 18 -5.11 -5.69 5.59
C TRP A 18 -5.59 -7.14 5.54
N HIS A 19 -6.74 -7.43 6.18
CA HIS A 19 -7.32 -8.78 6.28
C HIS A 19 -6.35 -9.89 6.72
N GLY A 20 -5.45 -9.60 7.68
CA GLY A 20 -4.46 -10.55 8.18
C GLY A 20 -3.29 -10.81 7.23
N GLN A 21 -3.19 -10.04 6.14
CA GLN A 21 -2.07 -10.05 5.21
C GLN A 21 -1.32 -8.72 5.27
N GLU A 22 -0.03 -8.78 4.99
CA GLU A 22 0.81 -7.61 4.84
C GLU A 22 0.83 -7.18 3.37
N ILE A 23 0.65 -5.89 3.12
CA ILE A 23 0.69 -5.30 1.78
C ILE A 23 1.69 -4.14 1.78
N LEU A 24 2.53 -4.13 0.74
CA LEU A 24 3.40 -3.01 0.42
C LEU A 24 2.72 -2.11 -0.61
N LEU A 25 2.62 -0.82 -0.29
CA LEU A 25 2.00 0.21 -1.12
C LEU A 25 3.03 1.30 -1.42
N GLN A 26 2.96 1.86 -2.63
CA GLN A 26 3.69 3.07 -3.00
C GLN A 26 2.72 4.24 -3.07
N VAL A 27 2.95 5.26 -2.24
CA VAL A 27 2.10 6.44 -2.11
C VAL A 27 2.82 7.66 -2.63
N ASN A 28 2.17 8.46 -3.49
CA ASN A 28 2.76 9.68 -4.03
C ASN A 28 2.92 10.74 -2.94
N ALA A 29 4.16 11.22 -2.71
CA ALA A 29 4.49 12.11 -1.60
C ALA A 29 3.92 13.53 -1.74
N THR A 30 3.51 13.94 -2.94
CA THR A 30 2.88 15.25 -3.17
C THR A 30 1.39 15.27 -2.86
N ARG A 31 0.75 14.10 -2.78
CA ARG A 31 -0.69 13.97 -2.54
C ARG A 31 -1.01 13.60 -1.10
N LEU A 32 -0.20 12.73 -0.49
CA LEU A 32 -0.46 12.22 0.84
C LEU A 32 0.86 12.00 1.58
N GLN A 33 0.91 12.45 2.84
CA GLN A 33 1.99 12.18 3.77
C GLN A 33 1.45 11.24 4.85
N PRO A 34 1.60 9.91 4.68
CA PRO A 34 1.07 8.93 5.62
C PRO A 34 1.95 8.86 6.88
N ASP A 35 1.34 8.53 8.01
CA ASP A 35 2.03 8.25 9.27
C ASP A 35 1.61 6.90 9.89
N VAL A 36 2.43 6.37 10.79
CA VAL A 36 2.19 5.10 11.46
C VAL A 36 0.96 5.20 12.37
N GLY A 37 0.10 4.18 12.32
CA GLY A 37 -1.16 4.14 13.08
C GLY A 37 -2.35 4.77 12.37
N GLU A 38 -2.14 5.52 11.30
CA GLU A 38 -3.24 6.07 10.49
C GLU A 38 -3.98 4.97 9.71
N GLN A 39 -5.19 5.32 9.29
CA GLN A 39 -6.09 4.44 8.52
C GLN A 39 -6.65 5.21 7.34
N TYR A 40 -6.60 4.55 6.17
CA TYR A 40 -7.07 5.06 4.90
C TYR A 40 -7.90 4.00 4.19
N TYR A 41 -8.77 4.43 3.28
CA TYR A 41 -9.43 3.52 2.34
C TYR A 41 -8.53 3.31 1.12
N LEU A 42 -8.34 2.05 0.72
CA LEU A 42 -7.62 1.68 -0.48
C LEU A 42 -8.62 1.50 -1.62
N GLU A 43 -8.47 2.28 -2.69
CA GLU A 43 -9.15 2.05 -3.96
C GLU A 43 -8.21 1.27 -4.89
N ILE A 44 -8.67 0.11 -5.35
CA ILE A 44 -7.90 -0.73 -6.27
C ILE A 44 -8.53 -0.60 -7.66
N HIS A 45 -7.80 0.00 -8.59
CA HIS A 45 -8.21 0.03 -9.98
C HIS A 45 -8.00 -1.35 -10.61
N PRO A 46 -9.00 -1.92 -11.31
CA PRO A 46 -8.87 -3.26 -11.89
C PRO A 46 -7.91 -3.32 -13.06
N TYR A 47 -7.57 -2.19 -13.66
CA TYR A 47 -6.60 -2.11 -14.74
C TYR A 47 -5.18 -2.37 -14.22
N GLY A 48 -4.49 -3.32 -14.85
CA GLY A 48 -3.13 -3.72 -14.44
C GLY A 48 -3.07 -4.70 -13.26
N MET A 49 -4.23 -5.22 -12.81
CA MET A 49 -4.27 -6.34 -11.88
C MET A 49 -4.07 -7.67 -12.63
N PHE A 50 -3.29 -8.55 -12.04
CA PHE A 50 -3.07 -9.91 -12.54
C PHE A 50 -3.49 -10.91 -11.47
N VAL A 51 -4.31 -11.88 -11.86
CA VAL A 51 -4.63 -13.02 -11.00
C VAL A 51 -3.55 -14.07 -11.21
N LEU A 52 -2.84 -14.42 -10.14
CA LEU A 52 -1.95 -15.56 -10.15
C LEU A 52 -2.81 -16.82 -10.14
N ALA A 53 -2.66 -17.67 -11.16
CA ALA A 53 -3.26 -18.99 -11.13
C ALA A 53 -2.54 -19.84 -10.08
N ASP A 54 -3.28 -20.69 -9.37
CA ASP A 54 -2.66 -21.70 -8.51
C ASP A 54 -1.69 -22.56 -9.33
N ALA A 55 -0.50 -22.81 -8.78
CA ALA A 55 0.41 -23.77 -9.37
C ALA A 55 -0.25 -25.16 -9.29
N ALA A 56 -0.54 -25.74 -10.46
CA ALA A 56 -1.16 -27.06 -10.61
C ALA A 56 -0.34 -28.19 -9.97
#